data_AF-A0A9X2D1E5-F1
#
_entry.id   AF-A0A9X2D1E5-F1
#
_cell.length_a   1.000
_cell.length_b   1.000
_cell.length_c   1.000
_cell.angle_alpha   90.00
_cell.angle_beta   90.00
_cell.angle_gamma   90.00
#
_symmetry.space_group_name_H-M   'P 1'
#
loop_
_entity.id
_entity.type
_entity.pdbx_description
1 polymer ?
#
loop_
_entity_poly.entity_id
_entity_poly.type
_entity_poly.pdbx_seq_one_letter_code
_entity_poly.pdbx_strand_id
1 'polypeptide(L)'
;MNVGAVRKIVEAFKVEIEKTANKESRKLSQQLDDLFDDLNDNDLIDALLGNQVKRIIMLFWEQASQWPITEDWATNAPVSAWLKLQDDLRETKWEIQTAHHGYFYHCLEWQYDQNGDGVLAANQLMPVLIRCCRMLGYAEKQEENYPFSRLTSKIDLVENLKKSFLIDGVKSIVTSLAVLFYLHYHHCSPAQLAILPHLIKYRINTTDEERRSETAVVTALGHAPQKALIFFKQMAIYIEGKEFFTNPSLKSLPNLIPNSKKKLLEEINDKQWYYLITHAIRTEEQSHLVDPLIKILGEDFVQQKDQSYPASLSFAEKVIQQFTDISPLIQKRLVSALHYFCLERYTVLCNSKAAKNPLLWFSPATKSGAALKLQQRERGISTHLSLVEWAATLEGRLNNLITLFDEYKKDIETHIN
;
A
#
# COMPACT_ATOMS: atom_id res chain seq x y z
N MET A 1 14.93 2.08 -40.17
CA MET A 1 16.35 2.40 -39.91
C MET A 1 17.21 1.46 -40.77
N ASN A 2 18.39 1.89 -41.20
CA ASN A 2 19.31 1.06 -41.97
C ASN A 2 20.42 0.49 -41.06
N VAL A 3 21.18 -0.47 -41.58
CA VAL A 3 22.30 -1.12 -40.89
C VAL A 3 23.32 -0.09 -40.42
N GLY A 4 23.68 0.89 -41.25
CA GLY A 4 24.70 1.89 -40.90
C GLY A 4 24.31 2.78 -39.72
N ALA A 5 23.03 3.11 -39.55
CA ALA A 5 22.55 3.84 -38.38
C ALA A 5 22.64 3.01 -37.10
N VAL A 6 22.30 1.72 -37.16
CA VAL A 6 22.45 0.81 -36.01
C VAL A 6 23.92 0.58 -35.67
N ARG A 7 24.78 0.41 -36.68
CA ARG A 7 26.23 0.25 -36.49
C ARG A 7 26.82 1.41 -35.70
N LYS A 8 26.45 2.66 -36.03
CA LYS A 8 26.88 3.85 -35.26
C LYS A 8 26.46 3.82 -33.79
N ILE A 9 25.27 3.29 -33.49
CA ILE A 9 24.80 3.11 -32.11
C ILE A 9 25.67 2.07 -31.40
N VAL A 10 25.96 0.95 -32.05
CA VAL A 10 26.81 -0.13 -31.51
C VAL A 10 28.25 0.34 -31.30
N GLU A 11 28.83 1.09 -32.24
CA GLU A 11 30.16 1.69 -32.12
C GLU A 11 30.25 2.67 -30.94
N ALA A 12 29.25 3.55 -30.79
CA ALA A 12 29.20 4.47 -29.65
C ALA A 12 29.12 3.72 -28.31
N PHE A 13 28.28 2.67 -28.25
CA PHE A 13 28.18 1.79 -27.10
C PHE A 13 29.50 1.06 -26.79
N LYS A 14 30.19 0.56 -27.82
CA LYS A 14 31.49 -0.12 -27.67
C LYS A 14 32.53 0.79 -27.02
N VAL A 15 32.63 2.04 -27.49
CA VAL A 15 33.54 3.05 -26.92
C VAL A 15 33.21 3.33 -25.45
N GLU A 16 31.93 3.32 -25.06
CA GLU A 16 31.54 3.47 -23.65
C GLU A 16 31.92 2.25 -22.81
N ILE A 17 31.66 1.03 -23.30
CA ILE A 17 31.98 -0.22 -22.60
C ILE A 17 33.48 -0.45 -22.44
N GLU A 18 34.31 -0.06 -23.41
CA GLU A 18 35.77 -0.16 -23.33
C GLU A 18 36.34 0.63 -22.14
N LYS A 19 35.69 1.73 -21.74
CA LYS A 19 36.07 2.53 -20.56
C LYS A 19 35.77 1.81 -19.24
N THR A 20 34.87 0.82 -19.25
CA THR A 20 34.51 0.05 -18.05
C THR A 20 35.51 -1.08 -17.81
N ALA A 21 35.77 -1.46 -16.55
CA ALA A 21 36.63 -2.59 -16.22
C ALA A 21 35.96 -3.98 -16.43
N ASN A 22 34.72 -4.03 -16.90
CA ASN A 22 33.93 -5.25 -16.97
C ASN A 22 34.26 -6.08 -18.23
N LYS A 23 35.03 -7.17 -18.04
CA LYS A 23 35.50 -8.03 -19.14
C LYS A 23 34.36 -8.70 -19.92
N GLU A 24 33.32 -9.16 -19.24
CA GLU A 24 32.18 -9.83 -19.90
C GLU A 24 31.37 -8.85 -20.75
N SER A 25 31.12 -7.64 -20.26
CA SER A 25 30.47 -6.58 -21.06
C SER A 25 31.27 -6.24 -22.31
N ARG A 26 32.61 -6.15 -22.21
CA ARG A 26 33.47 -5.92 -23.38
C ARG A 26 33.38 -7.07 -24.38
N LYS A 27 33.35 -8.32 -23.92
CA LYS A 27 33.19 -9.50 -24.78
C LYS A 27 31.84 -9.49 -25.52
N LEU A 28 30.75 -9.21 -24.79
CA LEU A 28 29.42 -9.12 -25.38
C LEU A 28 29.30 -7.91 -26.34
N SER A 29 29.95 -6.79 -26.03
CA SER A 29 30.03 -5.64 -26.93
C SER A 29 30.80 -5.96 -28.22
N GLN A 30 31.87 -6.75 -28.15
CA GLN A 30 32.57 -7.21 -29.35
C GLN A 30 31.69 -8.16 -30.17
N GLN A 31 31.02 -9.12 -29.53
CA GLN A 31 30.07 -10.00 -30.24
C GLN A 31 28.95 -9.22 -30.93
N LEU A 32 28.54 -8.09 -30.36
CA LEU A 32 27.53 -7.21 -30.96
C LEU A 32 28.07 -6.50 -32.20
N ASP A 33 29.31 -6.01 -32.14
CA ASP A 33 30.03 -5.37 -33.25
C ASP A 33 30.24 -6.35 -34.42
N ASP A 34 30.69 -7.57 -34.11
CA ASP A 34 30.95 -8.64 -35.09
C ASP A 34 29.70 -9.01 -35.92
N LEU A 35 28.48 -8.75 -35.43
CA LEU A 35 27.24 -8.98 -36.21
C LEU A 35 27.13 -8.07 -37.45
N PHE A 36 27.91 -6.99 -37.51
CA PHE A 36 27.80 -5.97 -38.55
C PHE A 36 28.96 -6.00 -39.57
N ASP A 37 30.00 -6.80 -39.35
CA ASP A 37 31.23 -6.82 -40.16
C ASP A 37 30.97 -7.02 -41.66
N ASP A 38 30.07 -7.94 -41.99
CA ASP A 38 29.78 -8.34 -43.39
C ASP A 38 28.51 -7.67 -43.97
N LEU A 39 27.87 -6.76 -43.23
CA LEU A 39 26.62 -6.11 -43.66
C LEU A 39 26.88 -4.80 -44.39
N ASN A 40 26.05 -4.45 -45.39
CA ASN A 40 26.13 -3.16 -46.06
C ASN A 40 25.33 -2.10 -45.29
N ASP A 41 25.92 -0.93 -45.06
CA ASP A 41 25.29 0.16 -44.30
C ASP A 41 23.96 0.65 -44.86
N ASN A 42 23.76 0.50 -46.18
CA ASN A 42 22.53 0.92 -46.85
C ASN A 42 21.39 -0.11 -46.72
N ASP A 43 21.69 -1.32 -46.26
CA ASP A 43 20.68 -2.36 -46.10
C ASP A 43 19.66 -1.98 -45.01
N LEU A 44 18.41 -2.40 -45.22
CA LEU A 44 17.39 -2.28 -44.20
C LEU A 44 17.63 -3.31 -43.11
N ILE A 45 17.44 -2.90 -41.86
CA ILE A 45 17.48 -3.84 -40.74
C ILE A 45 16.34 -4.86 -40.86
N ASP A 46 16.64 -6.13 -40.58
CA ASP A 46 15.67 -7.22 -40.61
C ASP A 46 15.41 -7.81 -39.21
N ALA A 47 14.50 -8.79 -39.15
CA ALA A 47 14.16 -9.46 -37.91
C ALA A 47 15.25 -10.45 -37.44
N LEU A 48 16.06 -10.98 -38.35
CA LEU A 48 17.10 -11.96 -38.03
C LEU A 48 18.23 -11.29 -37.23
N LEU A 49 18.74 -10.17 -37.74
CA LEU A 49 19.71 -9.33 -37.06
C LEU A 49 19.17 -8.86 -35.71
N GLY A 50 17.89 -8.43 -35.68
CA GLY A 50 17.23 -8.03 -34.44
C GLY A 50 17.21 -9.13 -33.38
N ASN A 51 16.92 -10.37 -33.77
CA ASN A 51 16.95 -11.51 -32.84
C ASN A 51 18.35 -11.81 -32.31
N GLN A 52 19.40 -11.65 -33.13
CA GLN A 52 20.79 -11.83 -32.70
C GLN A 52 21.22 -10.74 -31.71
N VAL A 53 20.94 -9.46 -32.02
CA VAL A 53 21.17 -8.32 -31.11
C VAL A 53 20.43 -8.53 -29.79
N LYS A 54 19.14 -8.88 -29.84
CA LYS A 54 18.32 -9.17 -28.65
C LYS A 54 18.93 -10.26 -27.78
N ARG A 55 19.43 -11.34 -28.40
CA ARG A 55 20.08 -12.44 -27.67
C ARG A 55 21.32 -11.98 -26.90
N ILE A 56 22.17 -11.15 -27.51
CA ILE A 56 23.37 -10.62 -26.85
C ILE A 56 22.98 -9.74 -25.66
N ILE A 57 22.00 -8.85 -25.83
CA ILE A 57 21.49 -8.00 -24.76
C ILE A 57 20.90 -8.86 -23.62
N MET A 58 20.15 -9.92 -23.95
CA MET A 58 19.60 -10.83 -22.93
C MET A 58 20.71 -11.57 -22.15
N LEU A 59 21.79 -11.99 -22.80
CA LEU A 59 22.93 -12.61 -22.12
C LEU A 59 23.58 -11.67 -21.10
N PHE A 60 23.68 -10.38 -21.41
CA PHE A 60 24.14 -9.39 -20.45
C PHE A 60 23.23 -9.35 -19.21
N TRP A 61 21.91 -9.25 -19.41
CA TRP A 61 20.97 -9.16 -18.28
C TRP A 61 20.87 -10.44 -17.46
N GLU A 62 21.02 -11.61 -18.09
CA GLU A 62 21.14 -12.90 -17.40
C GLU A 62 22.37 -12.91 -16.48
N GLN A 63 23.51 -12.43 -16.95
CA GLN A 63 24.72 -12.33 -16.13
C GLN A 63 24.58 -11.27 -15.03
N ALA A 64 24.01 -10.11 -15.36
CA ALA A 64 23.78 -9.03 -14.40
C ALA A 64 22.88 -9.51 -13.25
N SER A 65 21.94 -10.43 -13.51
CA SER A 65 21.08 -11.06 -12.49
C SER A 65 21.80 -11.75 -11.35
N GLN A 66 23.06 -12.10 -11.54
CA GLN A 66 23.89 -12.73 -10.53
C GLN A 66 24.72 -11.71 -9.72
N TRP A 67 24.71 -10.43 -10.10
CA TRP A 67 25.50 -9.41 -9.41
C TRP A 67 24.82 -8.96 -8.11
N PRO A 68 25.60 -8.69 -7.04
CA PRO A 68 25.05 -8.12 -5.82
C PRO A 68 24.37 -6.77 -6.10
N ILE A 69 23.17 -6.60 -5.56
CA ILE A 69 22.37 -5.39 -5.75
C ILE A 69 22.81 -4.35 -4.71
N THR A 70 23.14 -3.13 -5.16
CA THR A 70 23.53 -2.00 -4.31
C THR A 70 22.66 -0.79 -4.67
N GLU A 71 22.57 0.23 -3.81
CA GLU A 71 21.72 1.42 -4.09
C GLU A 71 22.13 2.15 -5.39
N ASP A 72 23.43 2.20 -5.70
CA ASP A 72 23.98 2.92 -6.86
C ASP A 72 24.01 2.09 -8.15
N TRP A 73 23.41 0.90 -8.15
CA TRP A 73 23.58 -0.07 -9.24
C TRP A 73 23.13 0.44 -10.61
N ALA A 74 22.08 1.27 -10.69
CA ALA A 74 21.60 1.83 -11.96
C ALA A 74 22.60 2.81 -12.58
N THR A 75 23.50 3.36 -11.76
CA THR A 75 24.61 4.22 -12.17
C THR A 75 25.90 3.45 -12.39
N ASN A 76 25.89 2.13 -12.18
CA ASN A 76 27.01 1.27 -12.47
C ASN A 76 27.33 1.34 -13.97
N ALA A 77 28.57 1.68 -14.30
CA ALA A 77 28.97 2.04 -15.66
C ALA A 77 28.52 1.06 -16.77
N PRO A 78 28.76 -0.28 -16.66
CA PRO A 78 28.25 -1.21 -17.65
C PRO A 78 26.72 -1.23 -17.70
N VAL A 79 26.01 -1.27 -16.56
CA VAL A 79 24.54 -1.26 -16.53
C VAL A 79 23.98 -0.02 -17.26
N SER A 80 24.50 1.17 -16.95
CA SER A 80 24.05 2.41 -17.59
C SER A 80 24.28 2.40 -19.10
N ALA A 81 25.41 1.86 -19.57
CA ALA A 81 25.72 1.77 -21.00
C ALA A 81 24.77 0.79 -21.72
N TRP A 82 24.48 -0.37 -21.12
CA TRP A 82 23.54 -1.35 -21.69
C TRP A 82 22.08 -0.87 -21.68
N LEU A 83 21.68 -0.05 -20.70
CA LEU A 83 20.39 0.62 -20.70
C LEU A 83 20.32 1.66 -21.81
N LYS A 84 21.36 2.49 -21.96
CA LYS A 84 21.45 3.49 -23.02
C LYS A 84 21.40 2.84 -24.41
N LEU A 85 22.14 1.75 -24.62
CA LEU A 85 22.07 0.98 -25.87
C LEU A 85 20.64 0.54 -26.22
N GLN A 86 19.90 -0.03 -25.26
CA GLN A 86 18.51 -0.43 -25.49
C GLN A 86 17.61 0.77 -25.83
N ASP A 87 17.88 1.93 -25.24
CA ASP A 87 17.15 3.16 -25.50
C ASP A 87 17.45 3.73 -26.89
N ASP A 88 18.72 3.79 -27.26
CA ASP A 88 19.16 4.25 -28.58
C ASP A 88 18.62 3.35 -29.70
N LEU A 89 18.48 2.05 -29.43
CA LEU A 89 17.90 1.09 -30.37
C LEU A 89 16.37 1.04 -30.35
N ARG A 90 15.68 1.94 -29.63
CA ARG A 90 14.21 1.93 -29.48
C ARG A 90 13.47 1.99 -30.81
N GLU A 91 14.04 2.65 -31.82
CA GLU A 91 13.43 2.83 -33.15
C GLU A 91 13.53 1.60 -34.07
N THR A 92 14.29 0.57 -33.67
CA THR A 92 14.52 -0.66 -34.47
C THR A 92 13.30 -1.56 -34.63
N LYS A 93 12.26 -1.39 -33.79
CA LYS A 93 11.12 -2.33 -33.64
C LYS A 93 11.52 -3.75 -33.21
N TRP A 94 12.75 -4.00 -32.76
CA TRP A 94 13.24 -5.33 -32.37
C TRP A 94 12.79 -5.82 -30.97
N GLU A 95 11.89 -5.11 -30.29
CA GLU A 95 11.38 -5.46 -28.95
C GLU A 95 12.50 -5.75 -27.93
N ILE A 96 13.51 -4.91 -27.88
CA ILE A 96 14.66 -5.04 -26.97
C ILE A 96 14.56 -4.12 -25.75
N GLN A 97 13.61 -3.20 -25.75
CA GLN A 97 13.44 -2.18 -24.72
C GLN A 97 13.11 -2.80 -23.34
N THR A 98 12.57 -4.02 -23.33
CA THR A 98 12.18 -4.73 -22.09
C THR A 98 13.14 -5.86 -21.73
N ALA A 99 14.27 -6.03 -22.43
CA ALA A 99 15.20 -7.13 -22.16
C ALA A 99 15.76 -7.09 -20.72
N HIS A 100 15.90 -5.88 -20.15
CA HIS A 100 16.34 -5.68 -18.77
C HIS A 100 15.29 -6.05 -17.71
N HIS A 101 14.01 -6.20 -18.07
CA HIS A 101 12.91 -6.35 -17.12
C HIS A 101 13.14 -7.50 -16.13
N GLY A 102 13.62 -8.66 -16.59
CA GLY A 102 13.85 -9.80 -15.72
C GLY A 102 14.89 -9.54 -14.63
N TYR A 103 15.95 -8.81 -14.97
CA TYR A 103 16.96 -8.42 -13.99
C TYR A 103 16.39 -7.46 -12.94
N PHE A 104 15.71 -6.39 -13.39
CA PHE A 104 15.10 -5.43 -12.48
C PHE A 104 14.05 -6.08 -11.59
N TYR A 105 13.24 -6.99 -12.12
CA TYR A 105 12.26 -7.73 -11.34
C TYR A 105 12.93 -8.52 -10.21
N HIS A 106 14.02 -9.26 -10.51
CA HIS A 106 14.78 -9.98 -9.49
C HIS A 106 15.36 -9.03 -8.42
N CYS A 107 15.85 -7.86 -8.85
CA CYS A 107 16.37 -6.87 -7.91
C CYS A 107 15.30 -6.34 -6.97
N LEU A 108 14.14 -6.01 -7.52
CA LEU A 108 13.01 -5.48 -6.76
C LEU A 108 12.40 -6.56 -5.85
N GLU A 109 12.40 -7.81 -6.28
CA GLU A 109 11.94 -8.95 -5.46
C GLU A 109 12.83 -9.11 -4.23
N TRP A 110 14.15 -9.11 -4.42
CA TRP A 110 15.09 -9.15 -3.30
C TRP A 110 14.92 -7.95 -2.36
N GLN A 111 14.84 -6.73 -2.90
CA GLN A 111 14.61 -5.52 -2.08
C GLN A 111 13.28 -5.59 -1.33
N TYR A 112 12.22 -6.09 -1.95
CA TYR A 112 10.93 -6.27 -1.30
C TYR A 112 11.05 -7.21 -0.10
N ASP A 113 11.72 -8.35 -0.26
CA ASP A 113 11.87 -9.35 0.78
C ASP A 113 12.74 -8.84 1.95
N GLN A 114 13.78 -8.04 1.67
CA GLN A 114 14.61 -7.43 2.72
C GLN A 114 13.86 -6.37 3.55
N ASN A 115 12.89 -5.67 2.96
CA ASN A 115 12.13 -4.60 3.62
C ASN A 115 10.95 -5.10 4.47
N GLY A 116 10.68 -6.41 4.50
CA GLY A 116 9.48 -7.01 5.11
C GLY A 116 9.71 -7.90 6.32
N ASP A 117 10.89 -7.84 6.94
CA ASP A 117 11.33 -8.73 8.03
C ASP A 117 11.18 -10.24 7.71
N GLY A 118 11.09 -10.60 6.42
CA GLY A 118 10.88 -11.96 5.95
C GLY A 118 9.47 -12.55 6.17
N VAL A 119 8.48 -11.74 6.60
CA VAL A 119 7.13 -12.24 6.93
C VAL A 119 6.33 -12.61 5.68
N LEU A 120 6.27 -11.72 4.70
CA LEU A 120 5.57 -11.92 3.42
C LEU A 120 6.54 -11.65 2.28
N ALA A 121 6.84 -12.69 1.50
CA ALA A 121 7.73 -12.59 0.36
C ALA A 121 6.98 -12.14 -0.91
N ALA A 122 7.69 -11.50 -1.84
CA ALA A 122 7.13 -11.08 -3.13
C ALA A 122 6.63 -12.27 -3.95
N ASN A 123 7.35 -13.41 -3.92
CA ASN A 123 6.94 -14.65 -4.58
C ASN A 123 5.67 -15.29 -3.99
N GLN A 124 5.22 -14.85 -2.81
CA GLN A 124 3.98 -15.26 -2.17
C GLN A 124 2.83 -14.28 -2.48
N LEU A 125 3.09 -12.96 -2.46
CA LEU A 125 2.09 -11.92 -2.73
C LEU A 125 1.73 -11.82 -4.23
N MET A 126 2.73 -11.77 -5.10
CA MET A 126 2.55 -11.51 -6.53
C MET A 126 1.66 -12.56 -7.23
N PRO A 127 1.77 -13.88 -6.95
CA PRO A 127 0.87 -14.86 -7.55
C PRO A 127 -0.60 -14.64 -7.18
N VAL A 128 -0.90 -14.20 -5.96
CA VAL A 128 -2.28 -13.88 -5.54
C VAL A 128 -2.81 -12.70 -6.36
N LEU A 129 -2.02 -11.64 -6.48
CA LEU A 129 -2.36 -10.44 -7.26
C LEU A 129 -2.62 -10.78 -8.72
N ILE A 130 -1.65 -11.43 -9.38
CA ILE A 130 -1.72 -11.78 -10.80
C ILE A 130 -2.95 -12.65 -11.08
N ARG A 131 -3.18 -13.68 -10.25
CA ARG A 131 -4.33 -14.56 -10.42
C ARG A 131 -5.65 -13.81 -10.22
N CYS A 132 -5.73 -12.96 -9.19
CA CYS A 132 -6.91 -12.16 -8.92
C CYS A 132 -7.27 -11.27 -10.11
N CYS A 133 -6.29 -10.55 -10.68
CA CYS A 133 -6.48 -9.69 -11.84
C CYS A 133 -6.90 -10.48 -13.09
N ARG A 134 -6.28 -11.65 -13.35
CA ARG A 134 -6.66 -12.54 -14.46
C ARG A 134 -8.10 -13.04 -14.34
N MET A 135 -8.53 -13.41 -13.13
CA MET A 135 -9.89 -13.88 -12.89
C MET A 135 -10.93 -12.76 -12.97
N LEU A 136 -10.59 -11.56 -12.52
CA LEU A 136 -11.44 -10.37 -12.63
C LEU A 136 -11.61 -9.93 -14.09
N GLY A 137 -10.52 -9.99 -14.86
CA GLY A 137 -10.40 -9.44 -16.21
C GLY A 137 -9.66 -8.11 -16.21
N TYR A 138 -9.00 -7.77 -17.32
CA TYR A 138 -8.04 -6.66 -17.36
C TYR A 138 -8.68 -5.28 -17.52
N ALA A 139 -8.21 -4.32 -16.73
CA ALA A 139 -8.67 -2.94 -16.70
C ALA A 139 -8.50 -2.24 -18.06
N GLU A 140 -9.53 -1.53 -18.49
CA GLU A 140 -9.46 -0.69 -19.69
C GLU A 140 -8.74 0.64 -19.39
N LYS A 141 -8.28 1.35 -20.44
CA LYS A 141 -7.48 2.58 -20.27
C LYS A 141 -8.23 3.71 -19.52
N GLN A 142 -9.55 3.72 -19.58
CA GLN A 142 -10.41 4.78 -19.03
C GLN A 142 -11.41 4.23 -18.01
N GLU A 143 -11.16 3.05 -17.45
CA GLU A 143 -12.09 2.44 -16.50
C GLU A 143 -11.93 3.05 -15.11
N GLU A 144 -12.95 3.77 -14.68
CA GLU A 144 -13.00 4.35 -13.35
C GLU A 144 -13.42 3.32 -12.29
N ASN A 145 -12.87 3.47 -11.09
CA ASN A 145 -13.20 2.66 -9.90
C ASN A 145 -12.94 1.13 -10.03
N TYR A 146 -12.10 0.70 -10.97
CA TYR A 146 -11.52 -0.64 -10.95
C TYR A 146 -10.74 -0.86 -9.63
N PRO A 147 -10.82 -2.04 -8.98
CA PRO A 147 -11.50 -3.28 -9.40
C PRO A 147 -12.97 -3.36 -9.00
N PHE A 148 -13.46 -2.48 -8.12
CA PHE A 148 -14.75 -2.64 -7.44
C PHE A 148 -15.94 -2.52 -8.39
N SER A 149 -15.95 -1.52 -9.28
CA SER A 149 -17.04 -1.31 -10.24
C SER A 149 -17.23 -2.53 -11.14
N ARG A 150 -16.14 -3.03 -11.72
CA ARG A 150 -16.14 -4.22 -12.58
C ARG A 150 -16.65 -5.46 -11.85
N LEU A 151 -16.22 -5.66 -10.60
CA LEU A 151 -16.63 -6.83 -9.84
C LEU A 151 -18.12 -6.77 -9.48
N THR A 152 -18.63 -5.59 -9.11
CA THR A 152 -20.08 -5.38 -8.90
C THR A 152 -20.87 -5.71 -10.17
N SER A 153 -20.49 -5.16 -11.33
CA SER A 153 -21.17 -5.47 -12.60
C SER A 153 -21.11 -6.97 -12.96
N LYS A 154 -19.99 -7.63 -12.63
CA LYS A 154 -19.83 -9.08 -12.84
C LYS A 154 -20.75 -9.88 -11.91
N ILE A 155 -20.90 -9.46 -10.65
CA ILE A 155 -21.84 -10.06 -9.70
C ILE A 155 -23.26 -9.92 -10.21
N ASP A 156 -23.69 -8.71 -10.56
CA ASP A 156 -25.04 -8.43 -11.06
C ASP A 156 -25.38 -9.30 -12.28
N LEU A 157 -24.44 -9.40 -13.23
CA LEU A 157 -24.60 -10.26 -14.41
C LEU A 157 -24.79 -11.73 -14.02
N VAL A 158 -23.97 -12.23 -13.09
CA VAL A 158 -23.99 -13.64 -12.67
C VAL A 158 -25.24 -13.98 -11.88
N GLU A 159 -25.69 -13.10 -10.98
CA GLU A 159 -26.94 -13.26 -10.24
C GLU A 159 -28.15 -13.33 -11.19
N ASN A 160 -28.17 -12.48 -12.22
CA ASN A 160 -29.22 -12.50 -13.24
C ASN A 160 -29.21 -13.79 -14.07
N LEU A 161 -28.03 -14.34 -14.39
CA LEU A 161 -27.89 -15.55 -15.18
C LEU A 161 -28.09 -16.85 -14.38
N LYS A 162 -28.08 -16.80 -13.04
CA LYS A 162 -28.26 -17.94 -12.10
C LYS A 162 -27.38 -19.17 -12.39
N LYS A 163 -26.17 -18.97 -12.94
CA LYS A 163 -25.23 -20.06 -13.24
C LYS A 163 -24.27 -20.28 -12.08
N SER A 164 -24.38 -21.42 -11.39
CA SER A 164 -23.61 -21.75 -10.18
C SER A 164 -22.09 -21.65 -10.36
N PHE A 165 -21.54 -22.14 -11.47
CA PHE A 165 -20.09 -22.11 -11.71
C PHE A 165 -19.53 -20.69 -11.86
N LEU A 166 -20.34 -19.73 -12.33
CA LEU A 166 -19.92 -18.33 -12.42
C LEU A 166 -19.90 -17.67 -11.03
N ILE A 167 -20.78 -18.10 -10.13
CA ILE A 167 -20.82 -17.65 -8.73
C ILE A 167 -19.53 -18.08 -8.01
N ASP A 168 -19.08 -19.31 -8.22
CA ASP A 168 -17.83 -19.80 -7.63
C ASP A 168 -16.61 -18.99 -8.11
N GLY A 169 -16.56 -18.63 -9.39
CA GLY A 169 -15.53 -17.76 -9.94
C GLY A 169 -15.52 -16.37 -9.28
N VAL A 170 -16.70 -15.77 -9.09
CA VAL A 170 -16.87 -14.50 -8.37
C VAL A 170 -16.39 -14.62 -6.93
N LYS A 171 -16.78 -15.69 -6.22
CA LYS A 171 -16.36 -15.92 -4.83
C LYS A 171 -14.84 -15.97 -4.69
N SER A 172 -14.17 -16.64 -5.62
CA SER A 172 -12.71 -16.71 -5.66
C SER A 172 -12.05 -15.34 -5.86
N ILE A 173 -12.63 -14.48 -6.72
CA ILE A 173 -12.13 -13.11 -6.93
C ILE A 173 -12.31 -12.26 -5.67
N VAL A 174 -13.53 -12.22 -5.10
CA VAL A 174 -13.82 -11.41 -3.90
C VAL A 174 -12.95 -11.86 -2.72
N THR A 175 -12.79 -13.17 -2.54
CA THR A 175 -11.93 -13.73 -1.48
C THR A 175 -10.47 -13.36 -1.70
N SER A 176 -9.96 -13.44 -2.94
CA SER A 176 -8.57 -13.06 -3.25
C SER A 176 -8.33 -11.56 -3.02
N LEU A 177 -9.28 -10.69 -3.40
CA LEU A 177 -9.19 -9.25 -3.09
C LEU A 177 -9.20 -8.97 -1.59
N ALA A 178 -10.05 -9.65 -0.82
CA ALA A 178 -10.11 -9.51 0.63
C ALA A 178 -8.79 -9.94 1.29
N VAL A 179 -8.21 -11.05 0.83
CA VAL A 179 -6.89 -11.51 1.29
C VAL A 179 -5.79 -10.52 0.90
N LEU A 180 -5.78 -10.02 -0.34
CA LEU A 180 -4.80 -9.00 -0.76
C LEU A 180 -4.90 -7.75 0.11
N PHE A 181 -6.11 -7.29 0.41
CA PHE A 181 -6.33 -6.15 1.31
C PHE A 181 -5.79 -6.44 2.71
N TYR A 182 -6.11 -7.60 3.27
CA TYR A 182 -5.58 -8.03 4.57
C TYR A 182 -4.03 -8.04 4.58
N LEU A 183 -3.39 -8.67 3.60
CA LEU A 183 -1.94 -8.78 3.49
C LEU A 183 -1.26 -7.40 3.34
N HIS A 184 -1.84 -6.49 2.55
CA HIS A 184 -1.31 -5.13 2.36
C HIS A 184 -1.20 -4.34 3.66
N TYR A 185 -2.12 -4.53 4.59
CA TYR A 185 -2.14 -3.76 5.84
C TYR A 185 -1.44 -4.47 6.98
N HIS A 186 -1.60 -5.79 7.11
CA HIS A 186 -1.04 -6.55 8.22
C HIS A 186 0.40 -7.03 7.99
N HIS A 187 0.82 -7.21 6.73
CA HIS A 187 2.07 -7.90 6.42
C HIS A 187 3.00 -7.17 5.45
N CYS A 188 2.58 -6.03 4.87
CA CYS A 188 3.47 -5.21 4.04
C CYS A 188 3.95 -3.97 4.79
N SER A 189 5.25 -3.74 4.80
CA SER A 189 5.85 -2.48 5.27
C SER A 189 5.64 -1.35 4.26
N PRO A 190 5.77 -0.07 4.65
CA PRO A 190 5.68 1.06 3.72
C PRO A 190 6.71 0.96 2.57
N ALA A 191 7.92 0.48 2.87
CA ALA A 191 8.97 0.30 1.87
C ALA A 191 8.62 -0.83 0.88
N GLN A 192 8.05 -1.94 1.35
CA GLN A 192 7.53 -3.00 0.48
C GLN A 192 6.43 -2.49 -0.45
N LEU A 193 5.51 -1.68 0.07
CA LEU A 193 4.42 -1.09 -0.72
C LEU A 193 4.94 -0.12 -1.79
N ALA A 194 6.01 0.62 -1.51
CA ALA A 194 6.65 1.50 -2.47
C ALA A 194 7.33 0.74 -3.63
N ILE A 195 7.80 -0.50 -3.39
CA ILE A 195 8.43 -1.36 -4.39
C ILE A 195 7.40 -2.03 -5.31
N LEU A 196 6.20 -2.33 -4.80
CA LEU A 196 5.20 -3.14 -5.50
C LEU A 196 4.80 -2.62 -6.91
N PRO A 197 4.61 -1.31 -7.15
CA PRO A 197 4.37 -0.78 -8.50
C PRO A 197 5.51 -1.08 -9.48
N HIS A 198 6.76 -1.09 -9.00
CA HIS A 198 7.92 -1.39 -9.82
C HIS A 198 8.01 -2.88 -10.13
N LEU A 199 7.70 -3.76 -9.15
CA LEU A 199 7.59 -5.20 -9.39
C LEU A 199 6.59 -5.52 -10.51
N ILE A 200 5.43 -4.87 -10.50
CA ILE A 200 4.42 -5.00 -11.56
C ILE A 200 4.97 -4.51 -12.91
N LYS A 201 5.60 -3.33 -12.93
CA LYS A 201 6.14 -2.72 -14.16
C LYS A 201 7.17 -3.63 -14.83
N TYR A 202 8.13 -4.15 -14.07
CA TYR A 202 9.26 -4.92 -14.60
C TYR A 202 8.98 -6.42 -14.72
N ARG A 203 7.74 -6.88 -14.48
CA ARG A 203 7.36 -8.28 -14.71
C ARG A 203 7.58 -8.68 -16.17
N ILE A 204 8.30 -9.79 -16.38
CA ILE A 204 8.59 -10.37 -17.70
C ILE A 204 7.29 -10.90 -18.32
N ASN A 205 7.19 -10.93 -19.65
CA ASN A 205 6.08 -11.53 -20.40
C ASN A 205 4.70 -11.06 -19.91
N THR A 206 4.60 -9.77 -19.62
CA THR A 206 3.40 -9.14 -19.07
C THR A 206 2.94 -8.05 -20.01
N THR A 207 1.64 -8.05 -20.33
CA THR A 207 1.06 -7.03 -21.21
C THR A 207 0.80 -5.73 -20.45
N ASP A 208 0.59 -4.63 -21.18
CA ASP A 208 0.27 -3.34 -20.55
C ASP A 208 -1.11 -3.37 -19.86
N GLU A 209 -2.05 -4.18 -20.35
CA GLU A 209 -3.34 -4.41 -19.71
C GLU A 209 -3.18 -5.14 -18.36
N GLU A 210 -2.34 -6.17 -18.31
CA GLU A 210 -2.01 -6.86 -17.05
C GLU A 210 -1.39 -5.88 -16.05
N ARG A 211 -0.35 -5.13 -16.44
CA ARG A 211 0.30 -4.13 -15.57
C ARG A 211 -0.68 -3.09 -15.05
N ARG A 212 -1.55 -2.58 -15.92
CA ARG A 212 -2.58 -1.58 -15.56
C ARG A 212 -3.55 -2.14 -14.53
N SER A 213 -4.01 -3.37 -14.73
CA SER A 213 -4.96 -4.05 -13.83
C SER A 213 -4.36 -4.28 -12.45
N GLU A 214 -3.15 -4.83 -12.41
CA GLU A 214 -2.42 -5.12 -11.18
C GLU A 214 -2.14 -3.83 -10.39
N THR A 215 -1.68 -2.78 -11.09
CA THR A 215 -1.45 -1.45 -10.50
C THR A 215 -2.74 -0.85 -9.96
N ALA A 216 -3.85 -0.98 -10.69
CA ALA A 216 -5.15 -0.46 -10.26
C ALA A 216 -5.68 -1.19 -9.02
N VAL A 217 -5.53 -2.52 -8.93
CA VAL A 217 -5.88 -3.26 -7.70
C VAL A 217 -5.05 -2.78 -6.52
N VAL A 218 -3.73 -2.76 -6.64
CA VAL A 218 -2.83 -2.32 -5.56
C VAL A 218 -3.16 -0.90 -5.12
N THR A 219 -3.35 0.00 -6.08
CA THR A 219 -3.72 1.39 -5.80
C THR A 219 -5.05 1.48 -5.07
N ALA A 220 -6.08 0.79 -5.55
CA ALA A 220 -7.41 0.83 -4.96
C ALA A 220 -7.45 0.29 -3.53
N LEU A 221 -6.73 -0.80 -3.26
CA LEU A 221 -6.63 -1.39 -1.92
C LEU A 221 -5.77 -0.54 -0.97
N GLY A 222 -4.67 0.02 -1.48
CA GLY A 222 -3.71 0.79 -0.69
C GLY A 222 -4.08 2.24 -0.42
N HIS A 223 -4.80 2.90 -1.33
CA HIS A 223 -5.09 4.35 -1.26
C HIS A 223 -6.56 4.68 -0.93
N ALA A 224 -7.45 3.68 -0.94
CA ALA A 224 -8.86 3.89 -0.63
C ALA A 224 -9.41 2.82 0.34
N PRO A 225 -8.82 2.67 1.55
CA PRO A 225 -9.23 1.64 2.51
C PRO A 225 -10.72 1.71 2.86
N GLN A 226 -11.29 2.91 2.99
CA GLN A 226 -12.71 3.07 3.28
C GLN A 226 -13.61 2.49 2.17
N LYS A 227 -13.26 2.71 0.90
CA LYS A 227 -13.99 2.12 -0.23
C LYS A 227 -13.89 0.60 -0.21
N ALA A 228 -12.70 0.07 0.06
CA ALA A 228 -12.47 -1.37 0.17
C ALA A 228 -13.29 -2.00 1.31
N LEU A 229 -13.28 -1.39 2.50
CA LEU A 229 -14.05 -1.86 3.66
C LEU A 229 -15.57 -1.88 3.39
N ILE A 230 -16.12 -0.81 2.81
CA ILE A 230 -17.54 -0.74 2.42
C ILE A 230 -17.85 -1.85 1.42
N PHE A 231 -16.98 -2.03 0.42
CA PHE A 231 -17.14 -3.07 -0.59
C PHE A 231 -17.14 -4.47 0.03
N PHE A 232 -16.17 -4.82 0.88
CA PHE A 232 -16.10 -6.15 1.50
C PHE A 232 -17.27 -6.42 2.46
N LYS A 233 -17.75 -5.40 3.15
CA LYS A 233 -18.96 -5.50 3.98
C LYS A 233 -20.19 -5.83 3.14
N GLN A 234 -20.36 -5.17 1.99
CA GLN A 234 -21.45 -5.44 1.05
C GLN A 234 -21.32 -6.83 0.41
N MET A 235 -20.09 -7.24 0.08
CA MET A 235 -19.80 -8.49 -0.62
C MET A 235 -19.46 -9.66 0.33
N ALA A 236 -19.78 -9.56 1.62
CA ALA A 236 -19.42 -10.57 2.63
C ALA A 236 -19.98 -11.98 2.30
N ILE A 237 -21.11 -12.06 1.59
CA ILE A 237 -21.69 -13.33 1.13
C ILE A 237 -20.82 -14.03 0.08
N TYR A 238 -20.03 -13.26 -0.68
CA TYR A 238 -19.15 -13.74 -1.75
C TYR A 238 -17.75 -14.10 -1.27
N ILE A 239 -17.38 -13.79 -0.02
CA ILE A 239 -16.16 -14.30 0.58
C ILE A 239 -16.37 -15.79 0.94
N GLU A 240 -15.47 -16.67 0.53
CA GLU A 240 -15.64 -18.12 0.65
C GLU A 240 -14.43 -18.78 1.31
N GLY A 241 -14.66 -19.51 2.41
CA GLY A 241 -13.57 -20.11 3.19
C GLY A 241 -12.89 -21.28 2.49
N LYS A 242 -13.60 -21.97 1.59
CA LYS A 242 -13.05 -23.07 0.78
C LYS A 242 -11.83 -22.63 -0.04
N GLU A 243 -11.80 -21.37 -0.49
CA GLU A 243 -10.74 -20.82 -1.33
C GLU A 243 -9.37 -20.85 -0.67
N PHE A 244 -9.28 -20.77 0.66
CA PHE A 244 -8.01 -20.89 1.39
C PHE A 244 -7.32 -22.25 1.18
N PHE A 245 -8.09 -23.28 0.83
CA PHE A 245 -7.60 -24.64 0.64
C PHE A 245 -7.56 -25.04 -0.84
N THR A 246 -8.42 -24.46 -1.68
CA THR A 246 -8.55 -24.83 -3.09
C THR A 246 -7.82 -23.92 -4.05
N ASN A 247 -7.54 -22.66 -3.70
CA ASN A 247 -6.77 -21.75 -4.55
C ASN A 247 -5.27 -21.94 -4.27
N PRO A 248 -4.47 -22.47 -5.23
CA PRO A 248 -3.03 -22.67 -5.07
C PRO A 248 -2.27 -21.48 -4.48
N SER A 249 -2.64 -20.26 -4.89
CA SER A 249 -1.96 -19.02 -4.49
C SER A 249 -2.31 -18.60 -3.06
N LEU A 250 -3.48 -18.99 -2.54
CA LEU A 250 -3.86 -18.75 -1.14
C LEU A 250 -3.36 -19.88 -0.23
N LYS A 251 -3.31 -21.10 -0.76
CA LYS A 251 -2.86 -22.29 -0.03
C LYS A 251 -1.39 -22.20 0.40
N SER A 252 -0.58 -21.38 -0.27
CA SER A 252 0.81 -21.10 0.12
C SER A 252 0.96 -20.10 1.28
N LEU A 253 -0.15 -19.55 1.79
CA LEU A 253 -0.17 -18.48 2.80
C LEU A 253 -0.81 -18.85 4.16
N PRO A 254 -0.87 -20.13 4.61
CA PRO A 254 -1.77 -20.52 5.70
C PRO A 254 -1.46 -19.83 7.05
N ASN A 255 -0.22 -19.37 7.26
CA ASN A 255 0.21 -18.67 8.47
C ASN A 255 0.09 -17.15 8.37
N LEU A 256 -0.18 -16.61 7.17
CA LEU A 256 -0.25 -15.17 6.90
C LEU A 256 -1.69 -14.69 6.67
N ILE A 257 -2.67 -15.59 6.69
CA ILE A 257 -4.08 -15.24 6.47
C ILE A 257 -4.95 -15.88 7.54
N PRO A 258 -6.10 -15.28 7.87
CA PRO A 258 -7.07 -15.89 8.76
C PRO A 258 -7.53 -17.26 8.22
N ASN A 259 -7.56 -18.27 9.09
CA ASN A 259 -7.82 -19.66 8.70
C ASN A 259 -9.30 -19.99 8.41
N SER A 260 -10.19 -19.01 8.40
CA SER A 260 -11.61 -19.20 8.12
C SER A 260 -12.26 -17.92 7.60
N LYS A 261 -13.37 -18.07 6.87
CA LYS A 261 -14.18 -16.94 6.38
C LYS A 261 -14.59 -16.02 7.53
N LYS A 262 -15.06 -16.61 8.64
CA LYS A 262 -15.52 -15.86 9.81
C LYS A 262 -14.41 -14.97 10.36
N LYS A 263 -13.22 -15.53 10.60
CA LYS A 263 -12.08 -14.75 11.10
C LYS A 263 -11.61 -13.69 10.10
N LEU A 264 -11.60 -13.98 8.79
CA LEU A 264 -11.25 -12.95 7.80
C LEU A 264 -12.23 -11.78 7.83
N LEU A 265 -13.54 -12.06 7.94
CA LEU A 265 -14.56 -11.03 8.05
C LEU A 265 -14.46 -10.25 9.36
N GLU A 266 -14.14 -10.90 10.48
CA GLU A 266 -13.88 -10.22 11.77
C GLU A 266 -12.66 -9.30 11.65
N GLU A 267 -11.56 -9.79 11.09
CA GLU A 267 -10.34 -9.00 10.88
C GLU A 267 -10.58 -7.79 9.95
N ILE A 268 -11.37 -7.94 8.88
CA ILE A 268 -11.62 -6.83 7.94
C ILE A 268 -12.69 -5.88 8.48
N ASN A 269 -13.85 -6.38 8.93
CA ASN A 269 -15.00 -5.54 9.24
C ASN A 269 -14.96 -4.98 10.67
N ASP A 270 -14.51 -5.78 11.64
CA ASP A 270 -14.55 -5.38 13.05
C ASP A 270 -13.33 -4.53 13.41
N LYS A 271 -12.22 -4.67 12.66
CA LYS A 271 -11.02 -3.83 12.80
C LYS A 271 -10.93 -2.71 11.76
N GLN A 272 -12.06 -2.09 11.39
CA GLN A 272 -12.05 -1.02 10.39
C GLN A 272 -11.08 0.13 10.71
N TRP A 273 -10.92 0.51 11.99
CA TRP A 273 -10.02 1.60 12.37
C TRP A 273 -8.57 1.24 12.14
N TYR A 274 -8.19 -0.03 12.35
CA TYR A 274 -6.86 -0.56 12.02
C TYR A 274 -6.44 -0.12 10.62
N TYR A 275 -7.27 -0.38 9.61
CA TYR A 275 -6.95 -0.05 8.22
C TYR A 275 -6.90 1.45 7.95
N LEU A 276 -7.88 2.22 8.42
CA LEU A 276 -7.98 3.66 8.16
C LEU A 276 -6.83 4.44 8.81
N ILE A 277 -6.51 4.11 10.07
CA ILE A 277 -5.44 4.77 10.83
C ILE A 277 -4.07 4.31 10.33
N THR A 278 -3.90 3.01 10.05
CA THR A 278 -2.65 2.51 9.44
C THR A 278 -2.39 3.17 8.09
N HIS A 279 -3.43 3.40 7.29
CA HIS A 279 -3.30 4.18 6.05
C HIS A 279 -2.81 5.61 6.35
N ALA A 280 -3.47 6.33 7.25
CA ALA A 280 -3.08 7.70 7.61
C ALA A 280 -1.63 7.78 8.14
N ILE A 281 -1.21 6.82 8.97
CA ILE A 281 0.16 6.73 9.48
C ILE A 281 1.18 6.59 8.34
N ARG A 282 0.83 5.88 7.26
CA ARG A 282 1.72 5.61 6.13
C ARG A 282 1.81 6.78 5.15
N THR A 283 0.75 7.58 5.04
CA THR A 283 0.65 8.65 4.03
C THR A 283 0.92 10.04 4.59
N GLU A 284 0.63 10.28 5.86
CA GLU A 284 0.76 11.59 6.49
C GLU A 284 2.11 11.76 7.18
N GLU A 285 2.62 12.97 7.19
CA GLU A 285 3.78 13.31 8.01
C GLU A 285 3.45 13.15 9.49
N GLN A 286 4.37 12.55 10.26
CA GLN A 286 4.16 12.26 11.69
C GLN A 286 3.84 13.50 12.53
N SER A 287 4.33 14.68 12.13
CA SER A 287 4.06 15.99 12.74
C SER A 287 2.60 16.41 12.62
N HIS A 288 1.90 15.96 11.57
CA HIS A 288 0.55 16.39 11.22
C HIS A 288 -0.52 15.31 11.45
N LEU A 289 -0.13 14.13 11.93
CA LEU A 289 -0.99 12.94 12.04
C LEU A 289 -2.24 13.12 12.93
N VAL A 290 -2.22 14.03 13.92
CA VAL A 290 -3.34 14.18 14.88
C VAL A 290 -4.64 14.61 14.19
N ASP A 291 -4.60 15.56 13.25
CA ASP A 291 -5.81 16.09 12.60
C ASP A 291 -6.49 15.08 11.64
N PRO A 292 -5.76 14.36 10.77
CA PRO A 292 -6.30 13.25 9.99
C PRO A 292 -6.96 12.18 10.86
N LEU A 293 -6.35 11.83 12.00
CA LEU A 293 -6.94 10.86 12.94
C LEU A 293 -8.24 11.38 13.55
N ILE A 294 -8.28 12.63 14.00
CA ILE A 294 -9.50 13.27 14.52
C ILE A 294 -10.62 13.20 13.47
N LYS A 295 -10.30 13.50 12.21
CA LYS A 295 -11.27 13.45 11.11
C LYS A 295 -11.84 12.05 10.92
N ILE A 296 -10.98 11.02 10.84
CA ILE A 296 -11.39 9.61 10.68
C ILE A 296 -12.32 9.19 11.83
N LEU A 297 -11.92 9.49 13.07
CA LEU A 297 -12.67 9.14 14.28
C LEU A 297 -14.03 9.84 14.32
N GLY A 298 -14.07 11.12 13.96
CA GLY A 298 -15.29 11.93 13.91
C GLY A 298 -16.28 11.45 12.85
N GLU A 299 -15.81 11.18 11.63
CA GLU A 299 -16.65 10.69 10.53
C GLU A 299 -17.31 9.35 10.87
N ASP A 300 -16.58 8.42 11.48
CA ASP A 300 -17.11 7.11 11.87
C ASP A 300 -18.08 7.22 13.05
N PHE A 301 -17.77 8.03 14.06
CA PHE A 301 -18.64 8.19 15.23
C PHE A 301 -20.00 8.81 14.86
N VAL A 302 -20.04 9.74 13.90
CA VAL A 302 -21.30 10.33 13.41
C VAL A 302 -22.24 9.29 12.78
N GLN A 303 -21.72 8.16 12.31
CA GLN A 303 -22.55 7.06 11.79
C GLN A 303 -23.13 6.17 12.90
N GLN A 304 -22.71 6.35 14.16
CA GLN A 304 -23.24 5.57 15.27
C GLN A 304 -24.62 6.06 15.70
N LYS A 305 -25.43 5.10 16.16
CA LYS A 305 -26.77 5.38 16.69
C LYS A 305 -26.73 6.18 17.98
N ASP A 306 -25.75 5.91 18.85
CA ASP A 306 -25.54 6.64 20.09
C ASP A 306 -24.33 7.55 19.96
N GLN A 307 -24.58 8.87 20.01
CA GLN A 307 -23.56 9.91 19.90
C GLN A 307 -23.34 10.64 21.23
N SER A 308 -23.77 10.04 22.34
CA SER A 308 -23.63 10.61 23.68
C SER A 308 -22.17 10.66 24.13
N TYR A 309 -21.90 11.49 25.15
CA TYR A 309 -20.57 11.56 25.75
C TYR A 309 -20.07 10.20 26.29
N PRO A 310 -20.87 9.40 27.04
CA PRO A 310 -20.45 8.06 27.43
C PRO A 310 -20.12 7.15 26.24
N ALA A 311 -20.91 7.20 25.16
CA ALA A 311 -20.62 6.45 23.95
C ALA A 311 -19.26 6.83 23.34
N SER A 312 -18.87 8.09 23.41
CA SER A 312 -17.55 8.54 22.93
C SER A 312 -16.38 7.94 23.73
N LEU A 313 -16.56 7.69 25.03
CA LEU A 313 -15.54 7.04 25.86
C LEU A 313 -15.42 5.55 25.51
N SER A 314 -16.55 4.84 25.44
CA SER A 314 -16.56 3.44 25.02
C SER A 314 -16.06 3.25 23.58
N PHE A 315 -16.29 4.23 22.71
CA PHE A 315 -15.70 4.26 21.38
C PHE A 315 -14.18 4.38 21.43
N ALA A 316 -13.64 5.33 22.21
CA ALA A 316 -12.20 5.51 22.34
C ALA A 316 -11.49 4.25 22.89
N GLU A 317 -12.08 3.60 23.91
CA GLU A 317 -11.56 2.34 24.45
C GLU A 317 -11.48 1.24 23.37
N LYS A 318 -12.54 1.07 22.56
CA LYS A 318 -12.55 0.10 21.46
C LYS A 318 -11.50 0.39 20.40
N VAL A 319 -11.28 1.67 20.08
CA VAL A 319 -10.23 2.07 19.14
C VAL A 319 -8.86 1.70 19.71
N ILE A 320 -8.55 2.08 20.96
CA ILE A 320 -7.25 1.80 21.61
C ILE A 320 -6.94 0.31 21.61
N GLN A 321 -7.93 -0.55 21.90
CA GLN A 321 -7.76 -2.00 21.93
C GLN A 321 -7.33 -2.62 20.58
N GLN A 322 -7.57 -1.95 19.45
CA GLN A 322 -7.11 -2.42 18.13
C GLN A 322 -5.65 -2.10 17.83
N PHE A 323 -4.99 -1.29 18.68
CA PHE A 323 -3.67 -0.72 18.43
C PHE A 323 -2.68 -0.99 19.56
N THR A 324 -2.84 -2.10 20.30
CA THR A 324 -1.92 -2.49 21.37
C THR A 324 -0.52 -2.81 20.86
N ASP A 325 -0.41 -3.26 19.61
CA ASP A 325 0.81 -3.87 19.06
C ASP A 325 1.61 -2.92 18.14
N ILE A 326 1.16 -1.67 17.96
CA ILE A 326 1.86 -0.67 17.14
C ILE A 326 2.91 0.10 17.96
N SER A 327 3.83 0.80 17.29
CA SER A 327 4.89 1.52 18.00
C SER A 327 4.36 2.53 19.04
N PRO A 328 5.01 2.66 20.20
CA PRO A 328 4.57 3.57 21.27
C PRO A 328 4.40 5.03 20.84
N LEU A 329 5.24 5.51 19.92
CA LEU A 329 5.13 6.87 19.36
C LEU A 329 3.79 7.08 18.64
N ILE A 330 3.37 6.11 17.82
CA ILE A 330 2.11 6.16 17.09
C ILE A 330 0.93 6.00 18.06
N GLN A 331 1.03 5.09 19.04
CA GLN A 331 0.00 4.94 20.08
C GLN A 331 -0.23 6.27 20.81
N LYS A 332 0.83 6.98 21.21
CA LYS A 332 0.72 8.29 21.87
C LYS A 332 -0.01 9.31 21.02
N ARG A 333 0.21 9.33 19.70
CA ARG A 333 -0.51 10.20 18.76
C ARG A 333 -1.99 9.84 18.63
N LEU A 334 -2.29 8.54 18.53
CA LEU A 334 -3.66 8.04 18.51
C LEU A 334 -4.42 8.41 19.80
N VAL A 335 -3.80 8.18 20.96
CA VAL A 335 -4.37 8.55 22.27
C VAL A 335 -4.60 10.06 22.37
N SER A 336 -3.71 10.87 21.81
CA SER A 336 -3.89 12.34 21.76
C SER A 336 -5.08 12.75 20.87
N ALA A 337 -5.23 12.13 19.69
CA ALA A 337 -6.37 12.37 18.80
C ALA A 337 -7.71 11.92 19.43
N LEU A 338 -7.72 10.79 20.13
CA LEU A 338 -8.87 10.30 20.88
C LEU A 338 -9.21 11.22 22.07
N HIS A 339 -8.21 11.73 22.79
CA HIS A 339 -8.42 12.68 23.86
C HIS A 339 -9.07 13.96 23.33
N TYR A 340 -8.55 14.51 22.22
CA TYR A 340 -9.16 15.63 21.52
C TYR A 340 -10.63 15.35 21.18
N PHE A 341 -10.90 14.20 20.56
CA PHE A 341 -12.23 13.80 20.13
C PHE A 341 -13.21 13.71 21.33
N CYS A 342 -12.81 13.08 22.44
CA CYS A 342 -13.64 13.00 23.64
C CYS A 342 -13.85 14.36 24.32
N LEU A 343 -12.85 15.25 24.30
CA LEU A 343 -12.99 16.64 24.76
C LEU A 343 -14.01 17.41 23.92
N GLU A 344 -14.05 17.18 22.61
CA GLU A 344 -15.06 17.78 21.73
C GLU A 344 -16.47 17.33 22.12
N ARG A 345 -16.68 16.03 22.31
CA ARG A 345 -17.98 15.51 22.79
C ARG A 345 -18.34 16.05 24.18
N TYR A 346 -17.36 16.24 25.05
CA TYR A 346 -17.55 16.89 26.35
C TYR A 346 -17.99 18.36 26.22
N THR A 347 -17.40 19.13 25.31
CA THR A 347 -17.82 20.52 25.04
C THR A 347 -19.27 20.58 24.52
N VAL A 348 -19.66 19.67 23.63
CA VAL A 348 -21.05 19.56 23.15
C VAL A 348 -22.01 19.25 24.31
N LEU A 349 -21.65 18.32 25.20
CA LEU A 349 -22.43 18.01 26.40
C LEU A 349 -22.63 19.27 27.27
N CYS A 350 -21.55 20.01 27.57
CA CYS A 350 -21.61 21.21 28.41
C CYS A 350 -22.53 22.29 27.84
N ASN A 351 -22.56 22.42 26.51
CA ASN A 351 -23.40 23.39 25.81
C ASN A 351 -24.85 22.91 25.62
N SER A 352 -25.14 21.64 25.91
CA SER A 352 -26.50 21.08 25.80
C SER A 352 -27.37 21.44 27.00
N LYS A 353 -28.69 21.51 26.79
CA LYS A 353 -29.68 21.74 27.88
C LYS A 353 -29.65 20.63 28.95
N ALA A 354 -29.12 19.44 28.62
CA ALA A 354 -28.99 18.30 29.51
C ALA A 354 -27.89 18.47 30.59
N ALA A 355 -26.96 19.43 30.41
CA ALA A 355 -25.90 19.73 31.38
C ALA A 355 -26.29 20.78 32.42
N LYS A 356 -27.54 21.26 32.44
CA LYS A 356 -28.07 22.14 33.51
C LYS A 356 -28.26 21.36 34.80
N ASN A 357 -27.16 20.90 35.39
CA ASN A 357 -27.14 20.29 36.70
C ASN A 357 -26.83 21.39 37.72
N PRO A 358 -27.75 21.73 38.64
CA PRO A 358 -27.59 22.85 39.58
C PRO A 358 -26.48 22.64 40.64
N LEU A 359 -25.76 21.51 40.59
CA LEU A 359 -24.76 21.08 41.58
C LEU A 359 -23.30 21.22 41.10
N LEU A 360 -23.05 21.80 39.92
CA LEU A 360 -21.67 22.02 39.44
C LEU A 360 -21.09 23.32 39.99
N TRP A 361 -19.92 23.26 40.61
CA TRP A 361 -19.25 24.42 41.22
C TRP A 361 -18.77 25.44 40.18
N PHE A 362 -18.41 24.96 38.98
CA PHE A 362 -18.03 25.80 37.84
C PHE A 362 -19.10 25.84 36.75
N SER A 363 -19.21 26.99 36.11
CA SER A 363 -20.15 27.21 35.00
C SER A 363 -19.84 26.28 33.81
N PRO A 364 -20.86 25.88 33.02
CA PRO A 364 -20.63 25.13 31.79
C PRO A 364 -19.67 25.83 30.81
N ALA A 365 -19.70 27.17 30.77
CA ALA A 365 -18.80 27.96 29.93
C ALA A 365 -17.33 27.83 30.38
N THR A 366 -17.07 27.81 31.69
CA THR A 366 -15.72 27.61 32.24
C THR A 366 -15.19 26.22 31.93
N LYS A 367 -16.01 25.18 32.11
CA LYS A 367 -15.63 23.79 31.80
C LYS A 367 -15.40 23.58 30.29
N SER A 368 -16.24 24.19 29.46
CA SER A 368 -16.10 24.18 28.00
C SER A 368 -14.83 24.92 27.55
N GLY A 369 -14.54 26.10 28.13
CA GLY A 369 -13.31 26.86 27.86
C GLY A 369 -12.03 26.10 28.21
N ALA A 370 -12.01 25.44 29.38
CA ALA A 370 -10.91 24.57 29.77
C ALA A 370 -10.70 23.41 28.78
N ALA A 371 -11.79 22.73 28.38
CA ALA A 371 -11.74 21.63 27.43
C ALA A 371 -11.26 22.08 26.03
N LEU A 372 -11.71 23.24 25.54
CA LEU A 372 -11.23 23.81 24.28
C LEU A 372 -9.72 24.12 24.31
N LYS A 373 -9.20 24.63 25.43
CA LYS A 373 -7.74 24.86 25.58
C LYS A 373 -6.95 23.56 25.63
N LEU A 374 -7.49 22.52 26.26
CA LEU A 374 -6.90 21.17 26.27
C LEU A 374 -6.89 20.54 24.87
N GLN A 375 -7.93 20.73 24.06
CA GLN A 375 -7.95 20.30 22.66
C GLN A 375 -6.79 20.89 21.87
N GLN A 376 -6.53 22.20 22.01
CA GLN A 376 -5.40 22.85 21.33
C GLN A 376 -4.05 22.27 21.80
N ARG A 377 -3.95 21.92 23.08
CA ARG A 377 -2.75 21.27 23.63
C ARG A 377 -2.49 19.89 23.00
N GLU A 378 -3.53 19.09 22.75
CA GLU A 378 -3.39 17.79 22.06
C GLU A 378 -2.92 17.92 20.61
N ARG A 379 -3.16 19.09 19.98
CA ARG A 379 -2.59 19.46 18.67
C ARG A 379 -1.16 20.01 18.75
N GLY A 380 -0.58 20.09 19.93
CA GLY A 380 0.75 20.68 20.16
C GLY A 380 0.77 22.21 20.22
N ILE A 381 -0.38 22.87 20.28
CA ILE A 381 -0.48 24.32 20.44
C ILE A 381 -0.41 24.65 21.93
N SER A 382 0.58 25.46 22.32
CA SER A 382 0.72 25.90 23.71
C SER A 382 -0.48 26.78 24.11
N THR A 383 -1.20 26.36 25.15
CA THR A 383 -2.31 27.12 25.74
C THR A 383 -2.13 27.23 27.25
N HIS A 384 -2.54 28.39 27.79
CA HIS A 384 -2.54 28.63 29.23
C HIS A 384 -3.97 28.57 29.78
N LEU A 385 -4.18 27.69 30.76
CA LEU A 385 -5.39 27.67 31.57
C LEU A 385 -5.31 28.79 32.61
N SER A 386 -6.38 29.58 32.74
CA SER A 386 -6.55 30.47 33.89
C SER A 386 -6.73 29.66 35.18
N LEU A 387 -6.56 30.28 36.35
CA LEU A 387 -6.73 29.60 37.64
C LEU A 387 -8.09 28.92 37.78
N VAL A 388 -9.16 29.54 37.28
CA VAL A 388 -10.52 28.99 37.34
C VAL A 388 -10.70 27.82 36.38
N GLU A 389 -10.13 27.91 35.17
CA GLU A 389 -10.15 26.79 34.21
C GLU A 389 -9.30 25.62 34.71
N TRP A 390 -8.15 25.88 35.33
CA TRP A 390 -7.33 24.86 35.97
C TRP A 390 -8.09 24.16 37.09
N ALA A 391 -8.73 24.91 38.00
CA ALA A 391 -9.55 24.32 39.05
C ALA A 391 -10.72 23.50 38.46
N ALA A 392 -11.32 23.95 37.35
CA ALA A 392 -12.36 23.21 36.65
C ALA A 392 -11.88 21.89 36.05
N THR A 393 -10.61 21.76 35.67
CA THR A 393 -10.03 20.49 35.19
C THR A 393 -9.94 19.42 36.28
N LEU A 394 -9.93 19.81 37.56
CA LEU A 394 -9.82 18.90 38.70
C LEU A 394 -11.17 18.37 39.19
N GLU A 395 -12.28 18.75 38.55
CA GLU A 395 -13.62 18.42 39.03
C GLU A 395 -14.46 17.58 38.05
N GLY A 396 -15.03 16.48 38.56
CA GLY A 396 -16.10 15.73 37.92
C GLY A 396 -15.69 15.06 36.62
N ARG A 397 -16.58 15.10 35.61
CA ARG A 397 -16.38 14.39 34.33
C ARG A 397 -15.15 14.84 33.54
N LEU A 398 -14.74 16.11 33.65
CA LEU A 398 -13.56 16.61 32.96
C LEU A 398 -12.27 16.04 33.58
N ASN A 399 -12.19 15.98 34.91
CA ASN A 399 -11.08 15.35 35.60
C ASN A 399 -10.96 13.87 35.27
N ASN A 400 -12.08 13.14 35.28
CA ASN A 400 -12.08 11.72 34.93
C ASN A 400 -11.59 11.49 33.50
N LEU A 401 -12.00 12.34 32.56
CA LEU A 401 -11.53 12.28 31.17
C LEU A 401 -10.02 12.50 31.08
N ILE A 402 -9.50 13.56 31.71
CA ILE A 402 -8.07 13.87 31.70
C ILE A 402 -7.26 12.73 32.34
N THR A 403 -7.70 12.26 33.50
CA THR A 403 -7.03 11.19 34.25
C THR A 403 -6.95 9.91 33.42
N LEU A 404 -8.05 9.50 32.78
CA LEU A 404 -8.10 8.32 31.92
C LEU A 404 -7.08 8.38 30.77
N PHE A 405 -7.02 9.51 30.06
CA PHE A 405 -6.10 9.65 28.93
C PHE A 405 -4.64 9.86 29.36
N ASP A 406 -4.40 10.45 30.53
CA ASP A 406 -3.08 10.54 31.13
C ASP A 406 -2.58 9.16 31.60
N GLU A 407 -3.45 8.29 32.11
CA GLU A 407 -3.14 6.89 32.42
C GLU A 407 -2.73 6.13 31.15
N TYR A 408 -3.51 6.21 30.07
CA TYR A 408 -3.11 5.59 28.80
C TYR A 408 -1.76 6.09 28.28
N LYS A 409 -1.48 7.40 28.37
CA LYS A 409 -0.18 7.95 27.96
C LYS A 409 0.97 7.43 28.82
N LYS A 410 0.76 7.29 30.14
CA LYS A 410 1.76 6.74 31.07
C LYS A 410 2.02 5.26 30.80
N ASP A 411 0.98 4.47 30.58
CA ASP A 411 1.10 3.04 30.29
C ASP A 411 1.97 2.83 29.03
N ILE A 412 1.76 3.64 27.99
CA ILE A 412 2.60 3.62 26.78
C ILE A 412 4.08 3.94 27.10
N GLU A 413 4.34 4.93 27.96
CA GLU A 413 5.70 5.35 28.34
C GLU A 413 6.44 4.31 29.19
N THR A 414 5.72 3.54 30.02
CA THR A 414 6.33 2.45 30.81
C THR A 414 6.81 1.26 29.97
N HIS A 415 6.29 1.09 28.75
CA HIS A 415 6.71 0.03 27.82
C HIS A 415 7.86 0.45 26.89
N ILE A 416 8.37 1.69 27.02
CA ILE A 416 9.50 2.23 26.24
C ILE A 416 10.84 2.09 27.01
N ASN A 417 10.79 1.91 28.33
CA ASN A 417 11.95 1.69 29.20
C ASN A 417 12.12 0.21 29.56
#